data_AF-A0A9X3BBM4-F1
#
_entry.id   AF-A0A9X3BBM4-F1
#
_cell.length_a   1.000
_cell.length_b   1.000
_cell.length_c   1.000
_cell.angle_alpha   90.00
_cell.angle_beta   90.00
_cell.angle_gamma   90.00
#
_symmetry.space_group_name_H-M   'P 1'
#
loop_
_entity.id
_entity.type
_entity.pdbx_description
1 polymer ?
#
loop_
_entity_poly.entity_id
_entity_poly.type
_entity_poly.pdbx_seq_one_letter_code
_entity_poly.pdbx_strand_id
1 'polypeptide(L)'
;MTLRCLPLLCAPQIQGATMADRKYIPQETKLRLFSEAAGHCQHPDCLQPLFPAEMGGDKHIAEMAHVIPHGEKGPRHEERPDGEFEADSFENLLLLCPTCHTKIDKNSPSYNRVTLLMWKSNHLAALAHKQGVHAYEERSQVRNAITAAMAENKAIWKRLAPCEGTDFEYDPESESAKTWSDRMRNVILPNHLRIQRIITANQQHMNEAEHEAFAQYQEHVRGLIERHVCGVSGRAIRYPVQLDGIFA
;
A
#
# COMPACT_ATOMS: atom_id res chain seq x y z
N MET A 1 33.79 -63.94 41.33
CA MET A 1 32.87 -63.52 42.41
C MET A 1 32.40 -62.11 42.11
N THR A 2 31.13 -62.02 41.66
CA THR A 2 30.21 -60.86 41.65
C THR A 2 30.76 -59.43 41.61
N LEU A 3 30.74 -58.85 40.41
CA LEU A 3 30.58 -57.41 40.18
C LEU A 3 29.15 -57.02 40.59
N ARG A 4 29.01 -56.05 41.51
CA ARG A 4 27.73 -55.39 41.82
C ARG A 4 27.85 -53.91 41.45
N CYS A 5 26.96 -53.50 40.55
CA CYS A 5 26.73 -52.12 40.13
C CYS A 5 26.31 -51.22 41.30
N LEU A 6 26.80 -49.98 41.31
CA LEU A 6 26.20 -48.84 42.00
C LEU A 6 25.81 -47.80 40.93
N PRO A 7 24.58 -47.26 40.95
CA PRO A 7 24.08 -46.38 39.90
C PRO A 7 24.60 -44.95 40.09
N LEU A 8 25.04 -44.34 38.99
CA LEU A 8 25.29 -42.90 38.88
C LEU A 8 23.96 -42.16 39.09
N LEU A 9 23.93 -41.30 40.12
CA LEU A 9 22.85 -40.35 40.37
C LEU A 9 22.77 -39.35 39.21
N CYS A 10 21.61 -39.31 38.55
CA CYS A 10 21.29 -38.34 37.52
C CYS A 10 20.96 -36.99 38.20
N ALA A 11 21.70 -35.93 37.89
CA ALA A 11 21.39 -34.57 38.32
C ALA A 11 20.15 -34.05 37.56
N PRO A 12 19.28 -33.24 38.19
CA PRO A 12 18.08 -32.74 37.53
C PRO A 12 18.44 -31.75 36.42
N GLN A 13 17.93 -32.00 35.22
CA GLN A 13 17.98 -31.04 34.12
C GLN A 13 17.16 -29.81 34.49
N ILE A 14 17.84 -28.67 34.64
CA ILE A 14 17.19 -27.36 34.74
C ILE A 14 16.57 -27.09 33.36
N GLN A 15 15.24 -27.20 33.26
CA GLN A 15 14.51 -26.82 32.06
C GLN A 15 14.72 -25.32 31.84
N GLY A 16 15.43 -24.98 30.76
CA GLY A 16 15.55 -23.61 30.29
C GLY A 16 14.17 -23.08 29.95
N ALA A 17 13.80 -21.96 30.56
CA ALA A 17 12.61 -21.21 30.20
C ALA A 17 12.69 -20.87 28.71
N THR A 18 11.67 -21.28 27.94
CA THR A 18 11.52 -20.91 26.54
C THR A 18 11.35 -19.39 26.47
N MET A 19 12.29 -18.70 25.81
CA MET A 19 12.10 -17.30 25.45
C MET A 19 10.87 -17.23 24.54
N ALA A 20 9.82 -16.54 24.98
CA ALA A 20 8.67 -16.25 24.13
C ALA A 20 9.16 -15.59 22.84
N ASP A 21 8.85 -16.20 21.70
CA ASP A 21 9.17 -15.64 20.39
C ASP A 21 8.69 -14.20 20.34
N ARG A 22 9.63 -13.26 20.14
CA ARG A 22 9.30 -11.86 19.91
C ARG A 22 8.58 -11.78 18.58
N LYS A 23 7.25 -11.75 18.63
CA LYS A 23 6.38 -11.67 17.46
C LYS A 23 6.75 -10.43 16.63
N TYR A 24 7.08 -10.67 15.37
CA TYR A 24 7.66 -9.70 14.45
C TYR A 24 6.64 -9.36 13.37
N ILE A 25 6.28 -8.08 13.23
CA ILE A 25 5.45 -7.61 12.10
C ILE A 25 6.25 -7.79 10.80
N PRO A 26 5.74 -8.51 9.79
CA PRO A 26 6.44 -8.73 8.51
C PRO A 26 6.85 -7.42 7.82
N GLN A 27 7.98 -7.45 7.09
CA GLN A 27 8.50 -6.26 6.41
C GLN A 27 7.52 -5.69 5.38
N GLU A 28 6.82 -6.55 4.65
CA GLU A 28 5.77 -6.16 3.70
C GLU A 28 4.63 -5.37 4.37
N THR A 29 4.19 -5.81 5.56
CA THR A 29 3.16 -5.13 6.34
C THR A 29 3.64 -3.76 6.79
N LYS A 30 4.90 -3.65 7.23
CA LYS A 30 5.50 -2.37 7.59
C LYS A 30 5.52 -1.42 6.39
N LEU A 31 6.04 -1.86 5.24
CA LEU A 31 6.09 -1.05 4.03
C LEU A 31 4.69 -0.57 3.62
N ARG A 32 3.69 -1.45 3.67
CA ARG A 32 2.30 -1.09 3.38
C ARG A 32 1.75 -0.05 4.37
N LEU A 33 2.00 -0.20 5.66
CA LEU A 33 1.58 0.77 6.69
C LEU A 33 2.18 2.17 6.44
N PHE A 34 3.49 2.25 6.21
CA PHE A 34 4.16 3.52 5.93
C PHE A 34 3.67 4.17 4.63
N SER A 35 3.47 3.36 3.59
CA SER A 35 2.95 3.83 2.30
C SER A 35 1.54 4.41 2.43
N GLU A 36 0.64 3.70 3.09
CA GLU A 36 -0.78 4.08 3.25
C GLU A 36 -0.97 5.21 4.28
N ALA A 37 -0.03 5.37 5.21
CA ALA A 37 0.01 6.52 6.10
C ALA A 37 0.53 7.79 5.41
N ALA A 38 1.17 7.66 4.23
CA ALA A 38 1.85 8.74 3.52
C ALA A 38 2.82 9.53 4.42
N GLY A 39 3.48 8.85 5.35
CA GLY A 39 4.42 9.46 6.30
C GLY A 39 3.80 10.35 7.38
N HIS A 40 2.49 10.29 7.63
CA HIS A 40 1.80 11.09 8.65
C HIS A 40 1.05 10.21 9.66
N CYS A 41 0.95 10.67 10.91
CA CYS A 41 0.15 10.01 11.94
C CYS A 41 -1.32 9.86 11.50
N GLN A 42 -1.89 8.68 11.65
CA GLN A 42 -3.28 8.38 11.24
C GLN A 42 -4.35 8.85 12.23
N HIS A 43 -3.97 9.51 13.33
CA HIS A 43 -4.94 10.18 14.19
C HIS A 43 -5.51 11.43 13.48
N PRO A 44 -6.85 11.56 13.33
CA PRO A 44 -7.48 12.60 12.51
C PRO A 44 -7.04 14.03 12.83
N ASP A 45 -6.93 14.38 14.11
CA ASP A 45 -6.57 15.74 14.54
C ASP A 45 -5.05 15.96 14.72
N CYS A 46 -4.22 14.96 14.41
CA CYS A 46 -2.77 15.06 14.62
C CYS A 46 -2.05 15.32 13.30
N LEU A 47 -2.12 14.37 12.37
CA LEU A 47 -1.41 14.40 11.07
C LEU A 47 0.07 14.81 11.19
N GLN A 48 0.72 14.55 12.34
CA GLN A 48 2.11 14.93 12.53
C GLN A 48 3.01 14.13 11.56
N PRO A 49 4.01 14.77 10.92
CA PRO A 49 5.01 14.06 10.14
C PRO A 49 5.72 13.01 10.98
N LEU A 50 5.83 11.80 10.43
CA LEU A 50 6.47 10.67 11.10
C LEU A 50 7.97 10.59 10.86
N PHE A 51 8.51 11.40 9.94
CA PHE A 51 9.94 11.57 9.66
C PHE A 51 10.37 13.00 9.99
N PRO A 52 10.68 13.31 11.26
CA PRO A 52 10.98 14.67 11.67
C PRO A 52 12.31 15.16 11.08
N ALA A 53 12.35 16.41 10.61
CA ALA A 53 13.54 17.00 10.01
C ALA A 53 14.70 17.12 11.01
N GLU A 54 14.38 17.38 12.28
CA GLU A 54 15.32 17.42 13.39
C GLU A 54 16.00 16.07 13.66
N MET A 55 15.45 14.96 13.16
CA MET A 55 16.06 13.63 13.23
C MET A 55 16.85 13.25 11.97
N GLY A 56 16.99 14.17 11.01
CA GLY A 56 17.66 13.94 9.72
C GLY A 56 16.72 13.59 8.57
N GLY A 57 15.42 13.43 8.82
CA GLY A 57 14.39 13.13 7.80
C GLY A 57 14.41 11.71 7.23
N ASP A 58 15.41 10.89 7.59
CA ASP A 58 15.55 9.47 7.23
C ASP A 58 15.11 8.53 8.36
N LYS A 59 15.10 9.03 9.60
CA LYS A 59 14.61 8.34 10.79
C LYS A 59 13.15 8.68 11.05
N HIS A 60 12.37 7.71 11.52
CA HIS A 60 10.97 7.90 11.86
C HIS A 60 10.69 7.73 13.36
N ILE A 61 9.65 8.41 13.84
CA ILE A 61 9.05 8.23 15.17
C ILE A 61 7.81 7.32 15.16
N ALA A 62 7.44 6.81 13.99
CA ALA A 62 6.22 6.02 13.82
C ALA A 62 6.20 4.76 14.67
N GLU A 63 5.03 4.44 15.22
CA GLU A 63 4.73 3.22 15.94
C GLU A 63 3.57 2.49 15.26
N MET A 64 3.73 1.18 15.08
CA MET A 64 2.69 0.29 14.55
C MET A 64 1.79 -0.14 15.71
N ALA A 65 0.70 0.60 15.90
CA ALA A 65 -0.25 0.39 16.97
C ALA A 65 -1.26 -0.70 16.59
N HIS A 66 -1.42 -1.69 17.46
CA HIS A 66 -2.47 -2.69 17.32
C HIS A 66 -3.84 -2.09 17.68
N VAL A 67 -4.83 -2.28 16.81
CA VAL A 67 -6.24 -2.02 17.17
C VAL A 67 -6.66 -2.99 18.26
N ILE A 68 -6.46 -4.29 18.02
CA ILE A 68 -6.63 -5.35 19.02
C ILE A 68 -5.26 -5.98 19.29
N PRO A 69 -4.79 -6.02 20.55
CA PRO A 69 -3.46 -6.46 20.90
C PRO A 69 -3.32 -7.98 20.86
N HIS A 70 -2.08 -8.45 20.93
CA HIS A 70 -1.74 -9.87 21.12
C HIS A 70 -2.21 -10.41 22.47
N GLY A 71 -1.90 -9.69 23.54
CA GLY A 71 -2.07 -10.16 24.91
C GLY A 71 -3.50 -10.01 25.42
N GLU A 72 -3.93 -10.98 26.25
CA GLU A 72 -5.25 -10.99 26.88
C GLU A 72 -5.51 -9.81 27.82
N LYS A 73 -4.43 -9.23 28.35
CA LYS A 73 -4.49 -8.06 29.25
C LYS A 73 -4.29 -6.73 28.51
N GLY A 74 -4.20 -6.77 27.18
CA GLY A 74 -3.99 -5.56 26.40
C GLY A 74 -5.28 -4.74 26.25
N PRO A 75 -5.17 -3.44 25.91
CA PRO A 75 -6.32 -2.59 25.59
C PRO A 75 -7.25 -3.22 24.55
N ARG A 76 -8.57 -3.22 24.77
CA ARG A 76 -9.58 -3.71 23.80
C ARG A 76 -9.49 -5.20 23.46
N HIS A 77 -8.80 -6.02 24.26
CA HIS A 77 -8.72 -7.46 24.00
C HIS A 77 -10.11 -8.10 23.92
N GLU A 78 -11.05 -7.63 24.74
CA GLU A 78 -12.46 -8.02 24.78
C GLU A 78 -13.22 -7.76 23.47
N GLU A 79 -12.71 -6.91 22.58
CA GLU A 79 -13.30 -6.62 21.27
C GLU A 79 -12.77 -7.54 20.15
N ARG A 80 -11.91 -8.52 20.50
CA ARG A 80 -11.36 -9.50 19.56
C ARG A 80 -12.48 -10.33 18.94
N PRO A 81 -12.53 -10.49 17.60
CA PRO A 81 -13.46 -11.41 16.95
C PRO A 81 -13.29 -12.86 17.42
N ASP A 82 -14.37 -13.61 17.42
CA ASP A 82 -14.31 -15.06 17.59
C ASP A 82 -13.58 -15.72 16.40
N GLY A 83 -12.80 -16.77 16.66
CA GLY A 83 -12.09 -17.54 15.64
C GLY A 83 -10.62 -17.14 15.43
N GLU A 84 -10.08 -17.48 14.26
CA GLU A 84 -8.69 -17.15 13.89
C GLU A 84 -8.53 -15.63 13.78
N PHE A 85 -7.50 -15.10 14.45
CA PHE A 85 -7.24 -13.67 14.51
C PHE A 85 -5.75 -13.37 14.38
N GLU A 86 -5.37 -12.77 13.26
CA GLU A 86 -4.01 -12.34 12.98
C GLU A 86 -3.77 -10.92 13.48
N ALA A 87 -3.22 -10.80 14.69
CA ALA A 87 -2.98 -9.51 15.33
C ALA A 87 -2.00 -8.63 14.54
N ASP A 88 -1.02 -9.22 13.85
CA ASP A 88 -0.02 -8.49 13.05
C ASP A 88 -0.47 -8.24 11.59
N SER A 89 -1.74 -8.50 11.29
CA SER A 89 -2.33 -8.16 9.98
C SER A 89 -2.32 -6.65 9.74
N PHE A 90 -2.18 -6.26 8.47
CA PHE A 90 -2.29 -4.86 8.09
C PHE A 90 -3.61 -4.28 8.59
N GLU A 91 -4.71 -5.00 8.43
CA GLU A 91 -6.07 -4.59 8.76
C GLU A 91 -6.23 -4.26 10.26
N ASN A 92 -5.45 -4.89 11.14
CA ASN A 92 -5.45 -4.66 12.58
C ASN A 92 -4.40 -3.64 13.07
N LEU A 93 -3.60 -3.05 12.17
CA LEU A 93 -2.53 -2.11 12.53
C LEU A 93 -2.82 -0.68 12.06
N LEU A 94 -2.51 0.31 12.90
CA LEU A 94 -2.43 1.73 12.56
C LEU A 94 -1.00 2.23 12.69
N LEU A 95 -0.66 3.27 11.93
CA LEU A 95 0.61 3.98 12.07
C LEU A 95 0.38 5.31 12.81
N LEU A 96 0.91 5.42 14.03
CA LEU A 96 0.72 6.58 14.90
C LEU A 96 2.06 7.17 15.33
N CYS A 97 2.05 8.43 15.77
CA CYS A 97 3.17 8.97 16.55
C CYS A 97 3.12 8.42 18.00
N PRO A 98 4.23 8.45 18.75
CA PRO A 98 4.28 7.85 20.08
C PRO A 98 3.29 8.48 21.07
N THR A 99 3.03 9.78 20.91
CA THR A 99 2.05 10.51 21.72
C THR A 99 0.62 10.01 21.49
N CYS A 100 0.21 9.88 20.23
CA CYS A 100 -1.12 9.38 19.89
C CYS A 100 -1.28 7.91 20.30
N HIS A 101 -0.28 7.07 20.04
CA HIS A 101 -0.30 5.67 20.44
C HIS A 101 -0.45 5.52 21.96
N THR A 102 0.36 6.23 22.75
CA THR A 102 0.26 6.21 24.22
C THR A 102 -1.12 6.67 24.71
N LYS A 103 -1.73 7.68 24.07
CA LYS A 103 -3.06 8.18 24.45
C LYS A 103 -4.15 7.13 24.23
N ILE A 104 -4.15 6.44 23.09
CA ILE A 104 -5.20 5.46 22.79
C ILE A 104 -5.12 4.19 23.66
N ASP A 105 -3.91 3.84 24.10
CA ASP A 105 -3.71 2.68 24.96
C ASP A 105 -4.06 2.97 26.42
N LYS A 106 -3.70 4.17 26.91
CA LYS A 106 -4.03 4.58 28.29
C LYS A 106 -5.50 4.93 28.49
N ASN A 107 -6.24 5.21 27.43
CA ASN A 107 -7.66 5.57 27.48
C ASN A 107 -8.51 4.68 26.56
N SER A 108 -8.26 3.37 26.60
CA SER A 108 -8.93 2.41 25.73
C SER A 108 -10.47 2.49 25.71
N PRO A 109 -11.18 2.82 26.82
CA PRO A 109 -12.64 2.93 26.77
C PRO A 109 -13.14 4.06 25.86
N SER A 110 -12.35 5.11 25.62
CA SER A 110 -12.70 6.19 24.67
C SER A 110 -12.25 5.92 23.23
N TYR A 111 -11.42 4.91 23.02
CA TYR A 111 -10.84 4.57 21.71
C TYR A 111 -11.03 3.09 21.44
N ASN A 112 -12.28 2.69 21.20
CA ASN A 112 -12.67 1.32 20.87
C ASN A 112 -12.19 0.89 19.47
N ARG A 113 -12.31 -0.40 19.16
CA ARG A 113 -11.90 -0.98 17.87
C ARG A 113 -12.51 -0.24 16.68
N VAL A 114 -13.80 0.06 16.73
CA VAL A 114 -14.54 0.73 15.64
C VAL A 114 -13.96 2.11 15.36
N THR A 115 -13.64 2.87 16.42
CA THR A 115 -13.08 4.21 16.31
C THR A 115 -11.72 4.20 15.62
N LEU A 116 -10.83 3.28 16.02
CA LEU A 116 -9.49 3.18 15.42
C LEU A 116 -9.55 2.71 13.97
N LEU A 117 -10.40 1.73 13.65
CA LEU A 117 -10.61 1.31 12.25
C LEU A 117 -11.19 2.45 11.40
N MET A 118 -12.08 3.27 11.96
CA MET A 118 -12.61 4.46 11.30
C MET A 118 -11.51 5.50 11.05
N TRP A 119 -10.60 5.74 11.99
CA TRP A 119 -9.46 6.64 11.77
C TRP A 119 -8.61 6.19 10.59
N LYS A 120 -8.27 4.90 10.55
CA LYS A 120 -7.53 4.33 9.43
C LYS A 120 -8.26 4.54 8.11
N SER A 121 -9.53 4.16 8.04
CA SER A 121 -10.36 4.32 6.84
C SER A 121 -10.43 5.79 6.37
N ASN A 122 -10.71 6.71 7.30
CA ASN A 122 -10.82 8.14 7.01
C ASN A 122 -9.49 8.73 6.51
N HIS A 123 -8.36 8.27 7.04
CA HIS A 123 -7.04 8.69 6.56
C HIS A 123 -6.83 8.30 5.09
N LEU A 124 -7.15 7.05 4.73
CA LEU A 124 -7.03 6.57 3.35
C LEU A 124 -7.98 7.32 2.41
N ALA A 125 -9.22 7.57 2.85
CA ALA A 125 -10.19 8.34 2.09
C ALA A 125 -9.73 9.79 1.87
N ALA A 126 -9.17 10.44 2.90
CA ALA A 126 -8.64 11.80 2.79
C ALA A 126 -7.44 11.88 1.83
N LEU A 127 -6.55 10.88 1.85
CA LEU A 127 -5.44 10.79 0.90
C LEU A 127 -5.93 10.58 -0.54
N ALA A 128 -6.87 9.65 -0.75
CA ALA A 128 -7.49 9.42 -2.05
C ALA A 128 -8.15 10.71 -2.58
N HIS A 129 -8.91 11.41 -1.74
CA HIS A 129 -9.54 12.67 -2.12
C HIS A 129 -8.52 13.74 -2.54
N LYS A 130 -7.44 13.93 -1.77
CA LYS A 130 -6.34 14.86 -2.13
C LYS A 130 -5.64 14.49 -3.43
N GLN A 131 -5.64 13.20 -3.79
CA GLN A 131 -5.14 12.69 -5.07
C GLN A 131 -6.17 12.83 -6.21
N GLY A 132 -7.34 13.42 -5.97
CA GLY A 132 -8.41 13.51 -6.96
C GLY A 132 -9.13 12.19 -7.23
N VAL A 133 -8.95 11.19 -6.37
CA VAL A 133 -9.64 9.90 -6.41
C VAL A 133 -10.85 9.96 -5.48
N HIS A 134 -11.99 10.36 -6.02
CA HIS A 134 -13.28 10.42 -5.33
C HIS A 134 -14.40 10.30 -6.36
N ALA A 135 -15.63 10.05 -5.89
CA ALA A 135 -16.82 10.13 -6.71
C ALA A 135 -17.09 11.60 -7.06
N TYR A 136 -17.20 11.90 -8.35
CA TYR A 136 -17.59 13.20 -8.87
C TYR A 136 -19.10 13.20 -9.12
N GLU A 137 -19.70 14.39 -9.06
CA GLU A 137 -21.12 14.58 -9.32
C GLU A 137 -21.43 14.46 -10.82
N GLU A 138 -20.55 14.98 -11.67
CA GLU A 138 -20.78 15.10 -13.11
C GLU A 138 -19.76 14.32 -13.94
N ARG A 139 -20.23 13.66 -15.01
CA ARG A 139 -19.38 12.95 -16.00
C ARG A 139 -18.22 13.81 -16.51
N SER A 140 -18.49 15.09 -16.78
CA SER A 140 -17.50 16.04 -17.30
C SER A 140 -16.35 16.30 -16.30
N GLN A 141 -16.61 16.25 -14.99
CA GLN A 141 -15.58 16.39 -13.97
C GLN A 141 -14.66 15.17 -13.94
N VAL A 142 -15.23 13.96 -14.07
CA VAL A 142 -14.45 12.71 -14.19
C VAL A 142 -13.54 12.78 -15.41
N ARG A 143 -14.08 13.19 -16.57
CA ARG A 143 -13.32 13.37 -17.81
C ARG A 143 -12.18 14.36 -17.65
N ASN A 144 -12.42 15.50 -17.01
CA ASN A 144 -11.39 16.51 -16.78
C ASN A 144 -10.26 15.97 -15.89
N ALA A 145 -10.59 15.26 -14.81
CA ALA A 145 -9.59 14.65 -13.92
C ALA A 145 -8.73 13.60 -14.64
N ILE A 146 -9.35 12.72 -15.44
CA ILE A 146 -8.64 11.72 -16.24
C ILE A 146 -7.77 12.37 -17.29
N THR A 147 -8.30 13.36 -18.02
CA THR A 147 -7.56 14.05 -19.10
C THR A 147 -6.35 14.80 -18.55
N ALA A 148 -6.49 15.46 -17.39
CA ALA A 148 -5.40 16.15 -16.71
C ALA A 148 -4.29 15.16 -16.30
N ALA A 149 -4.64 14.02 -15.71
CA ALA A 149 -3.67 12.99 -15.34
C ALA A 149 -3.01 12.32 -16.57
N MET A 150 -3.75 12.14 -17.67
CA MET A 150 -3.24 11.52 -18.89
C MET A 150 -2.36 12.45 -19.72
N ALA A 151 -2.52 13.77 -19.59
CA ALA A 151 -1.79 14.76 -20.39
C ALA A 151 -0.26 14.63 -20.24
N GLU A 152 0.22 14.45 -19.01
CA GLU A 152 1.65 14.24 -18.73
C GLU A 152 2.15 12.94 -19.36
N ASN A 153 1.41 11.83 -19.20
CA ASN A 153 1.76 10.54 -19.81
C ASN A 153 1.88 10.67 -21.34
N LYS A 154 0.90 11.32 -21.98
CA LYS A 154 0.91 11.55 -23.44
C LYS A 154 2.11 12.41 -23.86
N ALA A 155 2.47 13.44 -23.10
CA ALA A 155 3.62 14.28 -23.39
C ALA A 155 4.95 13.52 -23.29
N ILE A 156 5.13 12.73 -22.23
CA ILE A 156 6.32 11.89 -22.01
C ILE A 156 6.41 10.81 -23.11
N TRP A 157 5.31 10.12 -23.39
CA TRP A 157 5.26 9.10 -24.44
C TRP A 157 5.69 9.68 -25.79
N LYS A 158 5.09 10.79 -26.23
CA LYS A 158 5.45 11.43 -27.51
C LYS A 158 6.91 11.84 -27.60
N ARG A 159 7.54 12.20 -26.48
CA ARG A 159 8.91 12.71 -26.43
C ARG A 159 9.95 11.59 -26.32
N LEU A 160 9.65 10.54 -25.56
CA LEU A 160 10.63 9.59 -25.04
C LEU A 160 10.33 8.13 -25.35
N ALA A 161 9.11 7.79 -25.81
CA ALA A 161 8.81 6.42 -26.16
C ALA A 161 9.73 5.99 -27.32
N PRO A 162 10.36 4.79 -27.23
CA PRO A 162 11.05 4.20 -28.37
C PRO A 162 10.04 4.12 -29.52
N CYS A 163 10.35 4.82 -30.61
CA CYS A 163 9.43 5.12 -31.72
C CYS A 163 8.62 3.90 -32.19
N GLU A 164 7.37 4.13 -32.60
CA GLU A 164 6.58 3.12 -33.30
C GLU A 164 7.18 2.83 -34.67
N GLY A 165 7.70 1.62 -34.89
CA GLY A 165 7.99 1.09 -36.23
C GLY A 165 9.28 0.28 -36.33
N THR A 166 9.11 -1.05 -36.37
CA THR A 166 9.92 -2.13 -36.99
C THR A 166 11.45 -2.13 -37.07
N ASP A 167 12.20 -1.08 -36.73
CA ASP A 167 13.67 -1.09 -36.72
C ASP A 167 14.20 -0.30 -35.51
N PHE A 168 14.03 -0.86 -34.32
CA PHE A 168 14.72 -0.37 -33.12
C PHE A 168 15.68 -1.44 -32.61
N GLU A 169 16.98 -1.23 -32.82
CA GLU A 169 17.99 -1.92 -32.02
C GLU A 169 17.93 -1.33 -30.60
N TYR A 170 17.27 -2.06 -29.71
CA TYR A 170 17.23 -1.75 -28.29
C TYR A 170 18.64 -1.85 -27.71
N ASP A 171 19.28 -0.70 -27.50
CA ASP A 171 20.45 -0.57 -26.65
C ASP A 171 19.99 -0.30 -25.21
N PRO A 172 19.92 -1.33 -24.32
CA PRO A 172 19.54 -1.17 -22.92
C PRO A 172 20.47 -0.23 -22.14
N GLU A 173 21.70 -0.01 -22.64
CA GLU A 173 22.70 0.79 -21.95
C GLU A 173 22.62 2.27 -22.33
N SER A 174 21.84 2.61 -23.37
CA SER A 174 21.62 3.99 -23.79
C SER A 174 20.93 4.82 -22.70
N GLU A 175 21.37 6.06 -22.55
CA GLU A 175 20.78 7.01 -21.59
C GLU A 175 19.29 7.28 -21.88
N SER A 176 18.86 7.15 -23.15
CA SER A 176 17.46 7.25 -23.55
C SER A 176 16.62 6.06 -23.06
N ALA A 177 17.13 4.82 -23.13
CA ALA A 177 16.43 3.64 -22.62
C ALA A 177 16.28 3.69 -21.09
N LYS A 178 17.32 4.14 -20.37
CA LYS A 178 17.26 4.37 -18.92
C LYS A 178 16.23 5.44 -18.57
N THR A 179 16.29 6.59 -19.25
CA THR A 179 15.34 7.70 -19.05
C THR A 179 13.90 7.25 -19.30
N TRP A 180 13.66 6.46 -20.35
CA TRP A 180 12.35 5.88 -20.63
C TRP A 180 11.88 4.96 -19.51
N SER A 181 12.75 4.04 -19.07
CA SER A 181 12.46 3.12 -17.97
C SER A 181 12.10 3.85 -16.68
N ASP A 182 12.84 4.91 -16.36
CA ASP A 182 12.61 5.73 -15.16
C ASP A 182 11.32 6.53 -15.25
N ARG A 183 11.02 7.14 -16.41
CA ARG A 183 9.76 7.85 -16.61
C ARG A 183 8.55 6.92 -16.61
N MET A 184 8.73 5.70 -17.11
CA MET A 184 7.69 4.67 -17.05
C MET A 184 7.34 4.32 -15.61
N ARG A 185 8.36 4.02 -14.78
CA ARG A 185 8.16 3.61 -13.39
C ARG A 185 7.73 4.74 -12.46
N ASN A 186 8.24 5.96 -12.65
CA ASN A 186 8.06 7.05 -11.71
C ASN A 186 6.95 8.04 -12.10
N VAL A 187 6.46 8.01 -13.33
CA VAL A 187 5.42 8.96 -13.81
C VAL A 187 4.28 8.24 -14.52
N ILE A 188 4.57 7.52 -15.61
CA ILE A 188 3.53 6.96 -16.48
C ILE A 188 2.68 5.92 -15.74
N LEU A 189 3.29 4.92 -15.11
CA LEU A 189 2.59 3.90 -14.35
C LEU A 189 1.82 4.47 -13.14
N PRO A 190 2.41 5.31 -12.28
CA PRO A 190 1.67 5.98 -11.20
C PRO A 190 0.44 6.75 -11.69
N ASN A 191 0.55 7.50 -12.80
CA ASN A 191 -0.58 8.20 -13.39
C ASN A 191 -1.64 7.23 -13.94
N HIS A 192 -1.25 6.13 -14.58
CA HIS A 192 -2.21 5.12 -15.03
C HIS A 192 -2.97 4.47 -13.88
N LEU A 193 -2.26 4.11 -12.80
CA LEU A 193 -2.87 3.58 -11.57
C LEU A 193 -3.83 4.60 -10.93
N ARG A 194 -3.45 5.87 -10.89
CA ARG A 194 -4.33 6.96 -10.44
C ARG A 194 -5.58 7.07 -11.31
N ILE A 195 -5.44 7.04 -12.63
CA ILE A 195 -6.57 7.09 -13.58
C ILE A 195 -7.50 5.90 -13.37
N GLN A 196 -6.98 4.69 -13.18
CA GLN A 196 -7.81 3.52 -12.88
C GLN A 196 -8.63 3.73 -11.60
N ARG A 197 -8.00 4.24 -10.54
CA ARG A 197 -8.70 4.54 -9.29
C ARG A 197 -9.78 5.61 -9.46
N ILE A 198 -9.53 6.64 -10.27
CA ILE A 198 -10.54 7.66 -10.61
C ILE A 198 -11.73 7.00 -11.34
N ILE A 199 -11.48 6.20 -12.38
CA ILE A 199 -12.55 5.52 -13.13
C ILE A 199 -13.34 4.57 -12.23
N THR A 200 -12.66 3.76 -11.41
CA THR A 200 -13.30 2.83 -10.46
C THR A 200 -14.21 3.56 -9.46
N ALA A 201 -13.80 4.72 -8.96
CA ALA A 201 -14.62 5.53 -8.05
C ALA A 201 -15.82 6.21 -8.74
N ASN A 202 -15.92 6.12 -10.07
CA ASN A 202 -16.91 6.81 -10.89
C ASN A 202 -17.64 5.89 -11.87
N GLN A 203 -17.72 4.59 -11.57
CA GLN A 203 -18.38 3.62 -12.45
C GLN A 203 -19.88 3.88 -12.62
N GLN A 204 -20.53 4.52 -11.65
CA GLN A 204 -21.95 4.92 -11.73
C GLN A 204 -22.25 5.81 -12.94
N HIS A 205 -21.23 6.50 -13.45
CA HIS A 205 -21.36 7.39 -14.59
C HIS A 205 -21.20 6.65 -15.91
N MET A 206 -20.64 5.44 -15.96
CA MET A 206 -20.21 4.77 -17.19
C MET A 206 -21.37 4.14 -17.98
N ASN A 207 -21.22 4.08 -19.31
CA ASN A 207 -22.04 3.24 -20.17
C ASN A 207 -21.35 1.88 -20.48
N GLU A 208 -22.07 0.98 -21.16
CA GLU A 208 -21.59 -0.37 -21.46
C GLU A 208 -20.28 -0.38 -22.29
N ALA A 209 -20.18 0.47 -23.32
CA ALA A 209 -18.98 0.57 -24.15
C ALA A 209 -17.78 1.12 -23.35
N GLU A 210 -18.02 2.05 -22.42
CA GLU A 210 -17.00 2.58 -21.52
C GLU A 210 -16.53 1.51 -20.53
N HIS A 211 -17.44 0.64 -20.05
CA HIS A 211 -17.06 -0.51 -19.20
C HIS A 211 -16.11 -1.47 -19.93
N GLU A 212 -16.40 -1.77 -21.19
CA GLU A 212 -15.54 -2.61 -22.01
C GLU A 212 -14.17 -1.95 -22.26
N ALA A 213 -14.15 -0.67 -22.65
CA ALA A 213 -12.92 0.08 -22.86
C ALA A 213 -12.07 0.16 -21.58
N PHE A 214 -12.71 0.32 -20.41
CA PHE A 214 -12.01 0.33 -19.13
C PHE A 214 -11.43 -1.04 -18.78
N ALA A 215 -12.13 -2.14 -19.03
CA ALA A 215 -11.61 -3.49 -18.82
C ALA A 215 -10.36 -3.76 -19.68
N GLN A 216 -10.38 -3.36 -20.95
CA GLN A 216 -9.19 -3.44 -21.83
C GLN A 216 -8.06 -2.55 -21.30
N TYR A 217 -8.38 -1.35 -20.82
CA TYR A 217 -7.38 -0.45 -20.24
C TYR A 217 -6.75 -1.05 -18.97
N GLN A 218 -7.53 -1.76 -18.15
CA GLN A 218 -7.00 -2.46 -16.99
C GLN A 218 -5.96 -3.50 -17.39
N GLU A 219 -6.24 -4.29 -18.42
CA GLU A 219 -5.31 -5.29 -18.94
C GLU A 219 -4.06 -4.67 -19.57
N HIS A 220 -4.22 -3.57 -20.31
CA HIS A 220 -3.10 -2.79 -20.83
C HIS A 220 -2.13 -2.36 -19.72
N VAL A 221 -2.64 -1.79 -18.64
CA VAL A 221 -1.82 -1.32 -17.50
C VAL A 221 -1.18 -2.50 -16.76
N ARG A 222 -1.87 -3.63 -16.57
CA ARG A 222 -1.28 -4.85 -16.00
C ARG A 222 -0.05 -5.29 -16.80
N GLY A 223 -0.18 -5.34 -18.12
CA GLY A 223 0.94 -5.69 -19.00
C GLY A 223 2.10 -4.68 -18.95
N LEU A 224 1.83 -3.38 -18.78
CA LEU A 224 2.88 -2.38 -18.55
C LEU A 224 3.62 -2.63 -17.23
N ILE A 225 2.91 -2.96 -16.15
CA ILE A 225 3.50 -3.30 -14.85
C ILE A 225 4.35 -4.55 -14.96
N GLU A 226 3.82 -5.63 -15.56
CA GLU A 226 4.57 -6.87 -15.77
C GLU A 226 5.89 -6.63 -16.51
N ARG A 227 5.86 -5.85 -17.59
CA ARG A 227 7.04 -5.52 -18.39
C ARG A 227 8.04 -4.65 -17.64
N HIS A 228 7.58 -3.55 -17.06
CA HIS A 228 8.45 -2.48 -16.57
C HIS A 228 8.76 -2.55 -15.07
N VAL A 229 8.02 -3.36 -14.31
CA VAL A 229 8.26 -3.56 -12.87
C VAL A 229 8.73 -5.00 -12.61
N CYS A 230 8.06 -6.00 -13.19
CA CYS A 230 8.36 -7.40 -12.92
C CYS A 230 9.38 -8.03 -13.89
N GLY A 231 9.75 -7.34 -14.98
CA GLY A 231 10.66 -7.85 -16.00
C GLY A 231 10.09 -9.00 -16.83
N VAL A 232 8.77 -9.22 -16.80
CA VAL A 232 8.10 -10.28 -17.55
C VAL A 232 7.75 -9.77 -18.94
N SER A 233 8.33 -10.40 -19.97
CA SER A 233 8.04 -10.07 -21.36
C SER A 233 6.81 -10.83 -21.88
N GLY A 234 5.92 -10.18 -22.65
CA GLY A 234 5.03 -10.87 -23.59
C GLY A 234 3.51 -10.83 -23.37
N ARG A 235 2.95 -9.90 -22.56
CA ARG A 235 1.50 -9.90 -22.28
C ARG A 235 0.78 -8.55 -22.41
N ALA A 236 1.49 -7.45 -22.63
CA ALA A 236 0.86 -6.14 -22.71
C ALA A 236 0.09 -5.96 -24.02
N ILE A 237 -1.23 -5.88 -23.93
CA ILE A 237 -2.08 -5.40 -25.03
C ILE A 237 -1.84 -3.90 -25.26
N ARG A 238 -2.15 -3.41 -26.46
CA ARG A 238 -2.03 -1.98 -26.77
C ARG A 238 -3.05 -1.15 -25.99
N TYR A 239 -2.74 0.13 -25.82
CA TYR A 239 -3.65 1.10 -25.22
C TYR A 239 -4.99 1.15 -26.01
N PRO A 240 -6.15 1.01 -25.35
CA PRO A 240 -7.44 1.08 -26.02
C PRO A 240 -7.78 2.52 -26.39
N VAL A 241 -7.77 2.83 -27.69
CA VAL A 241 -8.03 4.19 -28.21
C VAL A 241 -9.40 4.75 -27.80
N GLN A 242 -10.37 3.87 -27.54
CA GLN A 242 -11.70 4.20 -27.04
C GLN A 242 -11.65 4.95 -25.69
N LEU A 243 -10.60 4.71 -24.89
CA LEU A 243 -10.43 5.39 -23.60
C LEU A 243 -10.24 6.90 -23.75
N ASP A 244 -9.76 7.40 -24.90
CA ASP A 244 -9.66 8.84 -25.14
C ASP A 244 -11.04 9.53 -25.16
N GLY A 245 -12.10 8.77 -25.44
CA GLY A 245 -13.49 9.21 -25.40
C GLY A 245 -14.22 8.95 -24.08
N ILE A 246 -13.55 8.41 -23.05
CA ILE A 246 -14.24 8.03 -21.81
C ILE A 246 -14.84 9.25 -21.10
N PHE A 247 -16.08 9.12 -20.62
CA PHE A 247 -16.85 10.19 -19.97
C PHE A 247 -17.08 11.44 -20.85
N ALA A 248 -16.97 11.31 -22.17
CA ALA A 248 -17.34 12.37 -23.11
C ALA A 248 -18.86 12.64 -23.09
#